data_AF-A0A3B8WII5-F1
#
_entry.id   AF-A0A3B8WII5-F1
#
_cell.length_a   1.000
_cell.length_b   1.000
_cell.length_c   1.000
_cell.angle_alpha   90.00
_cell.angle_beta   90.00
_cell.angle_gamma   90.00
#
_symmetry.space_group_name_H-M   'P 1'
#
loop_
_entity.id
_entity.type
_entity.pdbx_description
1 polymer ?
#
loop_
_entity_poly.entity_id
_entity_poly.type
_entity_poly.pdbx_seq_one_letter_code
_entity_poly.pdbx_strand_id
1 'polypeptide(L)'
;PFFNWVHVWNKGAAFSLFADGDGWQRYFFIAIAIVVSAVLVKLIRDSHKRTEALAYSMVLGGAFGNVIDRVFRGYVVDYLDFHWQSWHWPAFNIADAFIVLGVIMIFVTGFRAEKVWETTWKIARMASLRDVANA
;
A
#
# COMPACT_ATOMS: atom_id res chain seq x y z
N PRO A 1 -6.34 -14.37 -25.60
CA PRO A 1 -5.19 -13.88 -24.79
C PRO A 1 -5.71 -13.19 -23.52
N PHE A 2 -4.99 -13.30 -22.39
CA PHE A 2 -5.38 -12.70 -21.09
C PHE A 2 -4.45 -11.56 -20.63
N PHE A 3 -3.37 -11.31 -21.37
CA PHE A 3 -2.32 -10.41 -20.96
C PHE A 3 -1.64 -9.78 -22.17
N ASN A 4 -1.34 -8.49 -22.08
CA ASN A 4 -0.58 -7.71 -23.04
C ASN A 4 0.56 -6.96 -22.35
N TRP A 5 1.68 -6.84 -23.06
CA TRP A 5 2.71 -5.83 -22.76
C TRP A 5 2.35 -4.54 -23.49
N VAL A 6 2.09 -3.48 -22.73
CA VAL A 6 1.66 -2.18 -23.26
C VAL A 6 2.65 -1.09 -22.89
N HIS A 7 2.49 0.10 -23.48
CA HIS A 7 3.25 1.29 -23.10
C HIS A 7 2.29 2.46 -22.92
N VAL A 8 1.79 2.63 -21.70
CA VAL A 8 0.78 3.63 -21.34
C VAL A 8 1.41 4.72 -20.49
N TRP A 9 1.13 5.98 -20.82
CA TRP A 9 1.59 7.14 -20.06
C TRP A 9 0.50 7.62 -19.11
N ASN A 10 0.72 7.36 -17.82
CA ASN A 10 -0.23 7.71 -16.78
C ASN A 10 0.13 9.07 -16.16
N LYS A 11 -0.56 10.11 -16.63
CA LYS A 11 -0.45 11.49 -16.11
C LYS A 11 -1.31 11.72 -14.85
N GLY A 12 -2.27 10.84 -14.58
CA GLY A 12 -3.23 10.94 -13.48
C GLY A 12 -2.95 9.94 -12.34
N ALA A 13 -3.98 9.69 -11.54
CA ALA A 13 -4.10 8.48 -10.71
C ALA A 13 -4.89 7.41 -11.47
N ALA A 14 -5.09 6.24 -10.85
CA ALA A 14 -5.99 5.21 -11.34
C ALA A 14 -7.36 5.81 -11.78
N PHE A 15 -7.89 5.31 -12.90
CA PHE A 15 -9.16 5.74 -13.53
C PHE A 15 -9.22 7.15 -14.10
N SER A 16 -8.08 7.75 -14.48
CA SER A 16 -8.06 9.13 -15.01
C SER A 16 -8.63 10.15 -14.03
N LEU A 17 -8.66 9.84 -12.72
CA LEU A 17 -9.03 10.81 -11.70
C LEU A 17 -8.05 11.99 -11.81
N PHE A 18 -8.62 13.15 -12.11
CA PHE A 18 -7.93 14.41 -12.42
C PHE A 18 -7.22 14.49 -13.78
N ALA A 19 -7.41 13.60 -14.76
CA ALA A 19 -6.68 13.64 -16.02
C ALA A 19 -6.83 14.95 -16.84
N ASP A 20 -7.94 15.69 -16.63
CA ASP A 20 -8.25 16.94 -17.35
C ASP A 20 -7.58 18.21 -16.77
N GLY A 21 -6.77 18.10 -15.72
CA GLY A 21 -6.09 19.25 -15.13
C GLY A 21 -4.81 19.68 -15.87
N ASP A 22 -4.44 20.96 -15.75
CA ASP A 22 -3.28 21.63 -16.35
C ASP A 22 -1.89 21.17 -15.82
N GLY A 23 -1.72 19.90 -15.44
CA GLY A 23 -0.44 19.33 -15.00
C GLY A 23 -0.14 19.46 -13.49
N TRP A 24 -1.03 20.08 -12.70
CA TRP A 24 -0.91 20.19 -11.24
C TRP A 24 -0.90 18.83 -10.52
N GLN A 25 -1.55 17.82 -11.11
CA GLN A 25 -1.69 16.46 -10.59
C GLN A 25 -0.32 15.83 -10.35
N ARG A 26 0.65 16.10 -11.23
CA ARG A 26 2.04 15.64 -11.07
C ARG A 26 2.60 16.07 -9.71
N TYR A 27 2.50 17.36 -9.39
CA TYR A 27 3.02 17.93 -8.15
C TYR A 27 2.22 17.45 -6.94
N PHE A 28 0.90 17.32 -7.08
CA PHE A 28 0.04 16.77 -6.04
C PHE A 28 0.41 15.33 -5.67
N PHE A 29 0.59 14.44 -6.65
CA PHE A 29 0.98 13.05 -6.39
C PHE A 29 2.39 12.94 -5.81
N ILE A 30 3.33 13.77 -6.28
CA ILE A 30 4.67 13.84 -5.69
C ILE A 30 4.58 14.28 -4.22
N ALA A 31 3.80 15.31 -3.91
CA ALA A 31 3.64 15.80 -2.53
C ALA A 31 3.05 14.73 -1.60
N ILE A 32 1.96 14.08 -2.01
CA ILE A 32 1.36 12.98 -1.24
C ILE A 32 2.37 11.85 -1.04
N ALA A 33 3.07 11.44 -2.09
CA ALA A 33 4.01 10.34 -2.00
C ALA A 33 5.19 10.66 -1.07
N ILE A 34 5.67 11.91 -1.02
CA ILE A 34 6.69 12.35 -0.06
C ILE A 34 6.15 12.25 1.38
N VAL A 35 4.95 12.76 1.64
CA VAL A 35 4.33 12.70 2.97
C VAL A 35 4.15 11.25 3.43
N VAL A 36 3.57 10.39 2.58
CA VAL A 36 3.38 8.97 2.87
C VAL A 36 4.73 8.28 3.09
N SER A 37 5.73 8.59 2.28
CA SER A 37 7.08 8.02 2.43
C SER A 37 7.72 8.40 3.77
N ALA A 38 7.57 9.65 4.21
CA ALA A 38 8.08 10.10 5.51
C ALA A 38 7.40 9.35 6.68
N VAL A 39 6.09 9.16 6.61
CA VAL A 39 5.33 8.36 7.58
C VAL A 39 5.80 6.90 7.58
N LEU A 40 5.95 6.29 6.40
CA LEU A 40 6.40 4.90 6.27
C LEU A 40 7.83 4.71 6.80
N VAL A 41 8.74 5.64 6.54
CA VAL A 41 10.11 5.59 7.08
C VAL A 41 10.08 5.64 8.61
N LYS A 42 9.23 6.47 9.21
CA LYS A 42 9.05 6.49 10.67
C LYS A 42 8.51 5.14 11.17
N LEU A 43 7.46 4.61 10.54
CA LEU A 43 6.87 3.31 10.92
C LEU A 43 7.86 2.15 10.77
N ILE A 44 8.72 2.16 9.77
CA ILE A 44 9.79 1.16 9.61
C ILE A 44 10.77 1.22 10.78
N ARG A 45 11.15 2.43 11.23
CA ARG A 45 12.06 2.62 12.37
C ARG A 45 11.44 2.18 13.69
N ASP A 46 10.14 2.43 13.87
CA ASP A 46 9.40 2.11 15.08
C ASP A 46 8.90 0.64 15.10
N SER A 47 8.97 -0.06 13.97
CA SER A 47 8.45 -1.43 13.83
C SER A 47 9.35 -2.46 14.51
N HIS A 48 8.79 -3.18 15.49
CA HIS A 48 9.48 -4.28 16.16
C HIS A 48 9.39 -5.61 15.40
N LYS A 49 8.45 -5.75 14.46
CA LYS A 49 8.27 -6.98 13.66
C LYS A 49 8.85 -6.81 12.27
N ARG A 50 9.67 -7.78 11.85
CA ARG A 50 10.24 -7.80 10.49
C ARG A 50 9.17 -7.82 9.39
N THR A 51 8.04 -8.45 9.65
CA THR A 51 6.92 -8.53 8.69
C THR A 51 6.24 -7.17 8.47
N GLU A 52 6.06 -6.38 9.53
CA GLU A 52 5.49 -5.03 9.42
C GLU A 52 6.48 -4.10 8.70
N ALA A 53 7.76 -4.14 9.08
CA ALA A 53 8.81 -3.39 8.40
C ALA A 53 8.93 -3.74 6.90
N LEU A 54 8.80 -5.03 6.55
CA LEU A 54 8.77 -5.47 5.15
C LEU A 54 7.56 -4.90 4.41
N ALA A 55 6.37 -4.97 5.01
CA ALA A 55 5.14 -4.45 4.40
C ALA A 55 5.25 -2.94 4.13
N TYR A 56 5.74 -2.16 5.09
CA TYR A 56 5.99 -0.73 4.91
C TYR A 56 7.04 -0.45 3.84
N SER A 57 8.11 -1.26 3.78
CA SER A 57 9.17 -1.13 2.79
C SER A 57 8.68 -1.41 1.37
N MET A 58 7.75 -2.35 1.19
CA MET A 58 7.11 -2.62 -0.11
C MET A 58 6.31 -1.41 -0.60
N VAL A 59 5.47 -0.83 0.26
CA VAL A 59 4.70 0.37 -0.09
C VAL A 59 5.63 1.55 -0.37
N LEU A 60 6.66 1.74 0.46
CA LEU A 60 7.66 2.80 0.28
C LEU A 60 8.40 2.67 -1.05
N GLY A 61 8.88 1.46 -1.38
CA GLY A 61 9.60 1.20 -2.62
C GLY A 61 8.75 1.44 -3.86
N GLY A 62 7.50 0.97 -3.86
CA GLY A 62 6.57 1.20 -4.96
C GLY A 62 6.20 2.68 -5.12
N ALA A 63 5.91 3.37 -4.02
CA ALA A 63 5.64 4.82 -4.04
C ALA A 63 6.84 5.61 -4.58
N PHE A 64 8.05 5.26 -4.13
CA PHE A 64 9.28 5.90 -4.58
C PHE A 64 9.55 5.70 -6.08
N GLY A 65 9.34 4.48 -6.60
CA GLY A 65 9.47 4.21 -8.04
C GLY A 65 8.53 5.08 -8.89
N ASN A 66 7.26 5.16 -8.49
CA ASN A 66 6.26 6.00 -9.15
C ASN A 66 6.53 7.52 -9.01
N VAL A 67 7.21 7.96 -7.94
CA VAL A 67 7.66 9.35 -7.79
C VAL A 67 8.83 9.65 -8.71
N ILE A 68 9.83 8.77 -8.80
CA ILE A 68 10.96 8.91 -9.72
C ILE A 68 10.43 9.14 -11.14
N ASP A 69 9.51 8.29 -11.59
CA ASP A 69 8.88 8.44 -12.89
C ASP A 69 8.23 9.82 -13.09
N ARG A 70 7.42 10.27 -12.12
CA ARG A 70 6.80 11.61 -12.17
C ARG A 70 7.81 12.74 -12.14
N VAL A 71 8.93 12.60 -11.43
CA VAL A 71 9.98 13.63 -11.36
C VAL A 71 10.73 13.73 -12.69
N PHE A 72 11.15 12.61 -13.28
CA PHE A 72 11.99 12.63 -14.48
C PHE A 72 11.20 12.70 -15.79
N ARG A 73 10.04 12.04 -15.86
CA ARG A 73 9.23 11.91 -17.09
C ARG A 73 7.98 12.79 -17.08
N GLY A 74 7.51 13.16 -15.88
CA GLY A 74 6.25 13.88 -15.71
C GLY A 74 4.99 12.99 -15.67
N TYR A 75 5.16 11.68 -15.85
CA TYR A 75 4.11 10.67 -15.82
C TYR A 75 4.70 9.32 -15.40
N VAL A 76 3.84 8.36 -15.04
CA VAL A 76 4.23 6.98 -14.77
C VAL A 76 4.07 6.12 -16.02
N VAL A 77 5.00 5.19 -16.23
CA VAL A 77 4.90 4.22 -17.33
C VAL A 77 4.22 2.96 -16.83
N ASP A 78 3.03 2.67 -17.37
CA ASP A 78 2.28 1.45 -17.11
C ASP A 78 2.46 0.48 -18.28
N TYR A 79 2.72 -0.80 -17.96
CA TYR A 79 3.13 -1.79 -18.96
C TYR A 79 2.51 -3.18 -18.80
N LEU A 80 1.81 -3.44 -17.70
CA LEU A 80 1.08 -4.68 -17.45
C LEU A 80 -0.41 -4.44 -17.71
N ASP A 81 -0.96 -5.06 -18.76
CA ASP A 81 -2.40 -5.02 -19.08
C ASP A 81 -2.97 -6.44 -19.03
N PHE A 82 -3.89 -6.66 -18.08
CA PHE A 82 -4.62 -7.93 -17.93
C PHE A 82 -6.05 -7.74 -18.37
N HIS A 83 -6.57 -8.67 -19.16
CA HIS A 83 -7.89 -8.54 -19.75
C HIS A 83 -8.59 -9.89 -19.91
N TRP A 84 -9.92 -9.85 -19.93
CA TRP A 84 -10.78 -10.98 -20.23
C TRP A 84 -11.80 -10.56 -21.28
N GLN A 85 -11.72 -11.14 -22.49
CA GLN A 85 -12.52 -10.72 -23.65
C GLN A 85 -12.34 -9.21 -23.90
N SER A 86 -13.43 -8.44 -23.88
CA SER A 86 -13.44 -6.98 -24.06
C SER A 86 -13.19 -6.19 -22.78
N TRP A 87 -13.13 -6.85 -21.62
CA TRP A 87 -12.91 -6.19 -20.33
C TRP A 87 -11.42 -6.13 -20.02
N HIS A 88 -10.90 -4.91 -19.87
CA HIS A 88 -9.52 -4.64 -19.47
C HIS A 88 -9.47 -4.14 -18.03
N TRP A 89 -8.58 -4.71 -17.23
CA TRP A 89 -8.14 -4.09 -16.00
C TRP A 89 -7.24 -2.89 -16.35
N PRO A 90 -7.32 -1.76 -15.62
CA PRO A 90 -6.43 -0.63 -15.89
C PRO A 90 -4.97 -1.06 -15.89
N ALA A 91 -4.21 -0.63 -16.91
CA ALA A 91 -2.79 -0.96 -16.99
C ALA A 91 -2.05 -0.46 -15.74
N PHE A 92 -1.07 -1.23 -15.28
CA PHE A 92 -0.28 -0.92 -14.07
C PHE A 92 1.18 -1.33 -14.25
N ASN A 93 2.01 -1.03 -13.26
CA ASN A 93 3.42 -1.40 -13.24
C ASN A 93 3.80 -2.20 -11.99
N ILE A 94 5.08 -2.58 -11.89
CA ILE A 94 5.57 -3.35 -10.75
C ILE A 94 5.55 -2.55 -9.42
N ALA A 95 5.69 -1.22 -9.48
CA ALA A 95 5.59 -0.36 -8.32
C ALA A 95 4.16 -0.40 -7.73
N ASP A 96 3.13 -0.39 -8.57
CA ASP A 96 1.74 -0.55 -8.13
C ASP A 96 1.51 -1.92 -7.50
N ALA A 97 2.10 -2.98 -8.06
CA ALA A 97 2.03 -4.32 -7.47
C ALA A 97 2.66 -4.37 -6.07
N PHE A 98 3.82 -3.73 -5.87
CA PHE A 98 4.44 -3.64 -4.54
C PHE A 98 3.60 -2.83 -3.54
N ILE A 99 2.97 -1.74 -3.98
CA ILE A 99 2.04 -0.97 -3.14
C ILE A 99 0.86 -1.85 -2.70
N VAL A 100 0.19 -2.51 -3.66
CA VAL A 100 -0.96 -3.37 -3.37
C VAL A 100 -0.60 -4.51 -2.43
N LEU A 101 0.49 -5.24 -2.72
CA LEU A 101 0.95 -6.35 -1.88
C LEU A 101 1.37 -5.87 -0.48
N GLY A 102 2.06 -4.74 -0.38
CA GLY A 102 2.45 -4.14 0.89
C GLY A 102 1.23 -3.74 1.73
N VAL A 103 0.22 -3.11 1.11
CA VAL A 103 -1.03 -2.75 1.78
C VAL A 103 -1.79 -3.99 2.26
N ILE A 104 -1.92 -5.03 1.42
CA ILE A 104 -2.52 -6.31 1.82
C ILE A 104 -1.78 -6.89 3.02
N MET A 105 -0.44 -6.86 3.00
CA MET A 105 0.37 -7.38 4.09
C MET A 105 0.16 -6.58 5.39
N ILE A 106 0.07 -5.25 5.34
CA ILE A 106 -0.24 -4.38 6.49
C ILE A 106 -1.59 -4.79 7.10
N PHE A 107 -2.63 -4.98 6.29
CA PHE A 107 -3.94 -5.40 6.79
C PHE A 107 -3.86 -6.77 7.47
N VAL A 108 -3.24 -7.75 6.82
CA VAL A 108 -3.12 -9.11 7.36
C VAL A 108 -2.31 -9.13 8.67
N THR A 109 -1.25 -8.35 8.80
CA THR A 109 -0.46 -8.27 10.04
C THR A 109 -1.21 -7.51 11.13
N GLY A 110 -1.92 -6.44 10.79
CA GLY A 110 -2.76 -5.67 11.71
C GLY A 110 -3.87 -6.50 12.36
N PHE A 111 -4.66 -7.23 11.57
CA PHE A 111 -5.75 -8.08 12.09
C PHE A 111 -5.25 -9.21 12.99
N ARG A 112 -4.03 -9.72 12.77
CA ARG A 112 -3.42 -10.72 13.65
C ARG A 112 -3.08 -10.14 15.02
N ALA A 113 -2.61 -8.88 15.07
CA ALA A 113 -2.27 -8.22 16.33
C ALA A 113 -3.50 -7.98 17.21
N GLU A 114 -4.61 -7.54 16.62
CA GLU A 114 -5.89 -7.31 17.31
C GLU A 114 -6.44 -8.60 17.94
N LYS A 115 -6.44 -9.72 17.19
CA LYS A 115 -6.93 -11.02 17.69
C LYS A 115 -6.12 -11.54 18.88
N VAL A 116 -4.80 -11.36 18.86
CA VAL A 116 -3.93 -11.75 19.98
C VAL A 116 -4.29 -10.95 21.23
N TRP A 117 -4.41 -9.62 21.08
CA TRP A 117 -4.78 -8.73 22.18
C TRP A 117 -6.11 -9.11 22.83
N GLU A 118 -7.17 -9.30 22.02
CA GLU A 118 -8.48 -9.76 22.47
C GLU A 118 -8.42 -11.08 23.27
N THR A 119 -7.61 -12.03 22.80
CA THR A 119 -7.45 -13.34 23.46
C THR A 119 -6.74 -13.17 24.81
N THR A 120 -5.65 -12.41 24.85
CA THR A 120 -4.88 -12.18 26.07
C THR A 120 -5.71 -11.47 27.14
N TRP A 121 -6.50 -10.45 26.77
CA TRP A 121 -7.39 -9.75 27.71
C TRP A 121 -8.49 -10.64 28.25
N LYS A 122 -9.10 -11.48 27.41
CA LYS A 122 -10.11 -12.44 27.87
C LYS A 122 -9.54 -13.40 28.90
N ILE A 123 -8.33 -13.94 28.66
CA ILE A 123 -7.66 -14.84 29.60
C ILE A 123 -7.31 -14.12 30.90
N ALA A 124 -6.68 -12.95 30.83
CA ALA A 124 -6.30 -12.18 32.02
C ALA A 124 -7.52 -11.79 32.88
N ARG A 125 -8.63 -11.39 32.23
CA ARG A 125 -9.88 -11.08 32.91
C ARG A 125 -10.51 -12.31 33.56
N MET A 126 -10.51 -13.46 32.90
CA MET A 126 -11.02 -14.71 33.47
C MET A 126 -10.20 -15.19 34.66
N ALA A 127 -8.87 -15.03 34.62
CA ALA A 127 -7.99 -15.35 35.74
C ALA A 127 -8.29 -14.44 36.95
N SER A 128 -8.36 -13.13 36.75
CA SER A 128 -8.72 -12.16 37.79
C SER A 128 -10.10 -12.45 38.42
N LEU A 129 -11.10 -12.84 37.62
CA LEU A 129 -12.43 -13.16 38.16
C LEU A 129 -12.44 -14.46 38.98
N ARG A 130 -11.58 -15.43 38.65
CA ARG A 130 -11.41 -16.65 39.46
C ARG A 130 -10.77 -16.35 40.81
N ASP A 131 -9.78 -15.47 40.85
CA ASP A 131 -9.12 -15.09 42.10
C ASP A 131 -10.09 -14.37 43.06
N VAL A 132 -10.97 -13.51 42.53
CA VAL A 132 -12.03 -12.85 43.31
C VAL A 132 -13.09 -13.85 43.79
N ALA A 133 -13.44 -14.86 42.99
CA ALA A 133 -14.43 -15.86 43.38
C ALA A 133 -13.92 -16.87 44.42
N ASN A 134 -12.60 -17.01 44.56
CA ASN A 134 -11.96 -17.93 45.50
C ASN A 134 -11.48 -17.23 46.80
N ALA A 135 -11.71 -15.92 46.94
CA ALA A 135 -11.40 -15.13 48.13
C ALA A 135 -12.67 -14.92 48.98
#